data_AF-A0AA38WK60-F1
#
_entry.id   AF-A0AA38WK60-F1
#
_cell.length_a   1.000
_cell.length_b   1.000
_cell.length_c   1.000
_cell.angle_alpha   90.00
_cell.angle_beta   90.00
_cell.angle_gamma   90.00
#
_symmetry.space_group_name_H-M   'P 1'
#
loop_
_entity.id
_entity.type
_entity.pdbx_description
1 polymer ?
#
loop_
_entity_poly.entity_id
_entity_poly.type
_entity_poly.pdbx_seq_one_letter_code
_entity_poly.pdbx_strand_id
1 'polypeptide(L)'
;MILMHVFYCQLYQVISRTWQTAHKMKLQRGLVDGCTPDNDNLRIKRYIAKYTINPAIANGFSDHVGSVEVGKLADLVLWKPAFFGAKPDMVIKGGDIAWANMGDPNASIPTPQPVIMRPMFGAFGKAGSTNSIAFMKGCQPHFLVYGLSQKLLSHDTFLILKHETMYAQQAAMDCDIKTLYGLHKKVKSVSNVRKLTKLDMKLNDALPDIKVDPETYAVTADGVHLTCPAATTVPLSRNYFLF
;
A
#
# COMPACT_ATOMS: atom_id res chain seq x y z
N MET A 1 -16.21 -23.30 -21.41
CA MET A 1 -14.86 -23.40 -20.82
C MET A 1 -14.07 -22.15 -21.23
N ILE A 2 -14.38 -21.00 -20.63
CA ILE A 2 -13.73 -19.71 -20.88
C ILE A 2 -12.77 -19.49 -19.72
N LEU A 3 -11.48 -19.55 -20.04
CA LEU A 3 -10.38 -19.64 -19.08
C LEU A 3 -10.12 -18.26 -18.44
N MET A 4 -10.56 -18.13 -17.19
CA MET A 4 -9.97 -17.39 -16.08
C MET A 4 -8.49 -16.98 -16.30
N HIS A 5 -8.19 -15.69 -16.57
CA HIS A 5 -6.82 -15.11 -16.52
C HIS A 5 -6.78 -13.56 -16.40
N VAL A 6 -7.67 -12.94 -15.62
CA VAL A 6 -7.50 -11.53 -15.21
C VAL A 6 -7.79 -11.44 -13.71
N PHE A 7 -6.85 -10.84 -12.96
CA PHE A 7 -6.83 -10.66 -11.50
C PHE A 7 -6.19 -11.76 -10.63
N TYR A 8 -4.96 -12.20 -10.96
CA TYR A 8 -4.00 -12.48 -9.88
C TYR A 8 -3.43 -11.14 -9.39
N CYS A 9 -4.04 -10.54 -8.37
CA CYS A 9 -3.41 -9.44 -7.64
C CYS A 9 -2.21 -10.00 -6.88
N GLN A 10 -1.03 -9.98 -7.50
CA GLN A 10 0.22 -10.34 -6.84
C GLN A 10 0.51 -9.27 -5.78
N LEU A 11 0.13 -9.54 -4.52
CA LEU A 11 0.31 -8.64 -3.36
C LEU A 11 1.73 -8.06 -3.29
N TYR A 12 2.73 -8.82 -3.75
CA TYR A 12 4.15 -8.46 -3.75
C TYR A 12 4.60 -7.50 -4.86
N GLN A 13 3.74 -7.15 -5.83
CA GLN A 13 4.14 -6.37 -7.01
C GLN A 13 3.60 -4.94 -7.06
N VAL A 14 2.90 -4.46 -6.02
CA VAL A 14 2.32 -3.10 -6.01
C VAL A 14 3.40 -2.03 -6.25
N ILE A 15 4.53 -2.15 -5.55
CA ILE A 15 5.64 -1.20 -5.65
C ILE A 15 6.36 -1.35 -6.99
N SER A 16 6.74 -2.57 -7.37
CA SER A 16 7.49 -2.81 -8.62
C SER A 16 6.69 -2.41 -9.86
N ARG A 17 5.39 -2.71 -9.91
CA ARG A 17 4.51 -2.31 -11.03
C ARG A 17 4.36 -0.80 -11.13
N THR A 18 4.26 -0.11 -10.00
CA THR A 18 4.21 1.36 -9.98
C THR A 18 5.44 1.95 -10.68
N TRP A 19 6.63 1.47 -10.35
CA TRP A 19 7.89 1.96 -10.95
C TRP A 19 8.09 1.48 -12.39
N GLN A 20 7.67 0.26 -12.74
CA GLN A 20 7.68 -0.22 -14.12
C GLN A 20 6.77 0.63 -15.02
N THR A 21 5.60 1.03 -14.53
CA THR A 21 4.71 1.94 -15.27
C THR A 21 5.33 3.33 -15.40
N ALA A 22 5.93 3.87 -14.33
CA ALA A 22 6.63 5.16 -14.40
C ALA A 22 7.76 5.14 -15.44
N HIS A 23 8.55 4.07 -15.45
CA HIS A 23 9.63 3.86 -16.42
C HIS A 23 9.10 3.72 -17.86
N LYS A 24 8.07 2.90 -18.09
CA LYS A 24 7.45 2.74 -19.42
C LYS A 24 6.96 4.10 -19.94
N MET A 25 6.26 4.86 -19.11
CA MET A 25 5.73 6.17 -19.49
C MET A 25 6.83 7.20 -19.74
N LYS A 26 7.96 7.12 -19.03
CA LYS A 26 9.15 7.93 -19.34
C LYS A 26 9.65 7.66 -20.75
N LEU A 27 9.86 6.39 -21.09
CA LEU A 27 10.41 6.00 -22.40
C LEU A 27 9.48 6.36 -23.55
N GLN A 28 8.17 6.23 -23.37
CA GLN A 28 7.20 6.44 -24.45
C GLN A 28 6.70 7.88 -24.58
N ARG A 29 6.62 8.63 -23.47
CA ARG A 29 6.04 9.99 -23.45
C ARG A 29 7.05 11.09 -23.11
N GLY A 30 8.28 10.75 -22.73
CA GLY A 30 9.32 11.72 -22.43
C GLY A 30 9.16 12.39 -21.06
N LEU A 31 9.47 13.68 -20.98
CA LEU A 31 9.36 14.49 -19.77
C LEU A 31 7.91 14.77 -19.40
N VAL A 32 7.65 14.99 -18.11
CA VAL A 32 6.34 15.49 -17.64
C VAL A 32 6.38 17.02 -17.69
N ASP A 33 5.26 17.64 -18.05
CA ASP A 33 5.14 19.09 -18.07
C ASP A 33 5.54 19.70 -16.72
N GLY A 34 6.43 20.70 -16.75
CA GLY A 34 6.98 21.36 -15.56
C GLY A 34 8.21 20.67 -14.93
N CYS A 35 8.72 19.57 -15.49
CA CYS A 35 10.02 19.00 -15.08
C CYS A 35 11.19 19.70 -15.76
N THR A 36 12.29 19.84 -15.02
CA THR A 36 13.63 20.08 -15.59
C THR A 36 14.18 18.82 -16.25
N PRO A 37 14.99 18.89 -17.31
CA PRO A 37 15.59 17.72 -17.96
C PRO A 37 16.46 16.84 -17.05
N ASP A 38 16.99 17.40 -15.96
CA ASP A 38 18.00 16.74 -15.12
C ASP A 38 17.44 15.71 -14.13
N ASN A 39 16.12 15.69 -13.88
CA ASN A 39 15.52 14.79 -12.91
C ASN A 39 14.06 14.44 -13.21
N ASP A 40 13.61 13.30 -12.67
CA ASP A 40 12.22 12.84 -12.77
C ASP A 40 11.41 13.12 -11.49
N ASN A 41 11.79 14.11 -10.68
CA ASN A 41 11.25 14.25 -9.32
C ASN A 41 9.72 14.39 -9.28
N LEU A 42 9.10 15.13 -10.21
CA LEU A 42 7.63 15.26 -10.26
C LEU A 42 6.96 13.92 -10.59
N ARG A 43 7.52 13.15 -11.52
CA ARG A 43 7.05 11.79 -11.83
C ARG A 43 7.22 10.88 -10.61
N ILE A 44 8.39 10.90 -9.97
CA ILE A 44 8.67 10.10 -8.77
C ILE A 44 7.65 10.41 -7.67
N LYS A 45 7.44 11.70 -7.35
CA LYS A 45 6.46 12.16 -6.35
C LYS A 45 5.02 11.76 -6.72
N ARG A 46 4.64 11.89 -7.99
CA ARG A 46 3.31 11.48 -8.48
C ARG A 46 3.07 9.99 -8.30
N TYR A 47 4.07 9.15 -8.58
CA TYR A 47 3.93 7.69 -8.52
C TYR A 47 4.05 7.13 -7.10
N ILE A 48 4.95 7.65 -6.27
CA ILE A 48 5.06 7.23 -4.86
C ILE A 48 3.76 7.52 -4.09
N ALA A 49 3.08 8.62 -4.40
CA ALA A 49 1.80 8.97 -3.79
C ALA A 49 0.70 7.92 -4.04
N LYS A 50 0.77 7.15 -5.14
CA LYS A 50 -0.26 6.18 -5.54
C LYS A 50 -0.38 4.99 -4.58
N TYR A 51 0.71 4.61 -3.90
CA TYR A 51 0.71 3.47 -2.97
C TYR A 51 1.05 3.87 -1.52
N THR A 52 1.26 5.16 -1.25
CA THR A 52 1.58 5.68 0.10
C THR A 52 0.43 6.54 0.63
N ILE A 53 0.42 7.83 0.29
CA ILE A 53 -0.49 8.80 0.91
C ILE A 53 -1.92 8.73 0.35
N ASN A 54 -2.10 8.50 -0.95
CA ASN A 54 -3.45 8.51 -1.55
C ASN A 54 -4.33 7.36 -1.07
N PRO A 55 -3.83 6.11 -0.93
CA PRO A 55 -4.58 5.05 -0.26
C PRO A 55 -4.94 5.40 1.19
N ALA A 56 -4.04 6.09 1.91
CA ALA A 56 -4.29 6.47 3.30
C ALA A 56 -5.37 7.56 3.42
N ILE A 57 -5.36 8.54 2.52
CA ILE A 57 -6.40 9.58 2.43
C ILE A 57 -7.75 8.93 2.07
N ALA A 58 -7.79 8.13 1.01
CA ALA A 58 -9.01 7.49 0.53
C ALA A 58 -9.69 6.59 1.58
N ASN A 59 -8.91 6.00 2.48
CA ASN A 59 -9.42 5.15 3.55
C ASN A 59 -9.59 5.85 4.91
N GLY A 60 -9.17 7.11 5.05
CA GLY A 60 -9.41 7.91 6.26
C GLY A 60 -8.46 7.62 7.41
N PHE A 61 -7.22 7.24 7.12
CA PHE A 61 -6.18 6.99 8.12
C PHE A 61 -4.83 7.68 7.79
N SER A 62 -4.87 8.70 6.92
CA SER A 62 -3.69 9.49 6.51
C SER A 62 -3.02 10.27 7.64
N ASP A 63 -3.71 10.47 8.76
CA ASP A 63 -3.16 11.11 9.95
C ASP A 63 -2.18 10.19 10.69
N HIS A 64 -2.25 8.88 10.42
CA HIS A 64 -1.45 7.88 11.11
C HIS A 64 -0.34 7.30 10.24
N VAL A 65 -0.57 7.11 8.95
CA VAL A 65 0.36 6.44 8.03
C VAL A 65 0.30 7.05 6.63
N GLY A 66 1.22 6.62 5.75
CA GLY A 66 1.18 6.94 4.31
C GLY A 66 2.16 8.02 3.86
N SER A 67 2.90 8.65 4.77
CA SER A 67 4.02 9.54 4.42
C SER A 67 5.02 9.67 5.56
N VAL A 68 6.21 10.18 5.24
CA VAL A 68 7.28 10.46 6.22
C VAL A 68 7.09 11.88 6.74
N GLU A 69 6.23 12.02 7.74
CA GLU A 69 5.87 13.29 8.39
C GLU A 69 5.89 13.14 9.91
N VAL A 70 6.28 14.20 10.62
CA VAL A 70 6.31 14.21 12.09
C VAL A 70 4.89 13.99 12.63
N GLY A 71 4.77 13.12 13.64
CA GLY A 71 3.49 12.76 14.27
C GLY A 71 2.83 11.51 13.68
N LYS A 72 3.27 11.03 12.51
CA LYS A 72 2.82 9.74 11.95
C LYS A 72 3.59 8.57 12.56
N LEU A 73 3.03 7.37 12.40
CA LEU A 73 3.67 6.13 12.83
C LEU A 73 4.98 5.93 12.05
N ALA A 74 6.03 5.49 12.74
CA ALA A 74 7.33 5.20 12.14
C ALA A 74 7.32 3.88 11.34
N ASP A 75 6.54 3.87 10.26
CA ASP A 75 6.46 2.80 9.27
C ASP A 75 7.34 3.18 8.08
N LEU A 76 8.57 2.67 8.08
CA LEU A 76 9.60 3.06 7.13
C LEU A 76 10.13 1.83 6.40
N VAL A 77 10.51 2.01 5.14
CA VAL A 77 11.16 0.96 4.36
C VAL A 77 12.49 1.51 3.85
N LEU A 78 13.57 0.82 4.18
CA LEU A 78 14.90 1.15 3.71
C LEU A 78 15.21 0.36 2.44
N TRP A 79 15.82 1.06 1.49
CA TRP A 79 16.16 0.52 0.18
C TRP A 79 17.62 0.82 -0.11
N LYS A 80 18.33 -0.18 -0.64
CA LYS A 80 19.55 0.07 -1.40
C LYS A 80 19.13 0.64 -2.76
N PRO A 81 19.74 1.74 -3.27
CA PRO A 81 19.35 2.33 -4.54
C PRO A 81 19.28 1.34 -5.71
N ALA A 82 20.22 0.39 -5.76
CA ALA A 82 20.26 -0.66 -6.78
C ALA A 82 19.06 -1.62 -6.76
N PHE A 83 18.39 -1.78 -5.61
CA PHE A 83 17.25 -2.69 -5.40
C PHE A 83 15.92 -1.96 -5.21
N PHE A 84 15.91 -0.63 -5.38
CA PHE A 84 14.73 0.19 -5.15
C PHE A 84 13.52 -0.28 -5.97
N GLY A 85 12.42 -0.54 -5.28
CA GLY A 85 11.17 -1.01 -5.88
C GLY A 85 11.13 -2.50 -6.23
N ALA A 86 12.25 -3.23 -6.13
CA ALA A 86 12.28 -4.69 -6.32
C ALA A 86 12.30 -5.44 -4.99
N LYS A 87 13.33 -5.23 -4.17
CA LYS A 87 13.52 -5.91 -2.88
C LYS A 87 14.02 -4.91 -1.83
N PRO A 88 13.26 -4.65 -0.74
CA PRO A 88 13.72 -3.76 0.32
C PRO A 88 14.86 -4.39 1.10
N ASP A 89 15.65 -3.55 1.78
CA ASP A 89 16.71 -4.00 2.68
C ASP A 89 16.16 -4.28 4.08
N MET A 90 15.27 -3.40 4.55
CA MET A 90 14.69 -3.46 5.89
C MET A 90 13.31 -2.80 5.92
N VAL A 91 12.40 -3.35 6.73
CA VAL A 91 11.07 -2.82 7.00
C VAL A 91 10.96 -2.54 8.50
N ILE A 92 10.75 -1.27 8.83
CA ILE A 92 10.54 -0.76 10.17
C ILE A 92 9.04 -0.54 10.35
N LYS A 93 8.47 -1.07 11.42
CA LYS A 93 7.07 -0.95 11.78
C LYS A 93 6.96 -0.36 13.17
N GLY A 94 6.30 0.78 13.31
CA GLY A 94 6.11 1.43 14.61
C GLY A 94 7.42 1.76 15.35
N GLY A 95 8.54 1.89 14.64
CA GLY A 95 9.87 2.15 15.22
C GLY A 95 10.77 0.92 15.38
N ASP A 96 10.21 -0.29 15.35
CA ASP A 96 11.00 -1.53 15.44
C ASP A 96 11.21 -2.16 14.06
N ILE A 97 12.34 -2.84 13.89
CA ILE A 97 12.60 -3.63 12.68
C ILE A 97 11.68 -4.85 12.72
N ALA A 98 10.75 -4.92 11.77
CA ALA A 98 9.82 -6.03 11.61
C ALA A 98 10.38 -7.09 10.65
N TRP A 99 11.05 -6.67 9.58
CA TRP A 99 11.67 -7.57 8.60
C TRP A 99 12.98 -6.98 8.09
N ALA A 100 13.98 -7.83 7.81
CA ALA A 100 15.25 -7.41 7.22
C ALA A 100 15.90 -8.51 6.38
N ASN A 101 16.73 -8.12 5.42
CA ASN A 101 17.62 -9.04 4.73
C ASN A 101 18.73 -9.49 5.66
N MET A 102 18.72 -10.77 6.01
CA MET A 102 19.67 -11.35 6.96
C MET A 102 20.23 -12.66 6.41
N GLY A 103 21.55 -12.79 6.58
CA GLY A 103 22.37 -13.92 6.21
C GLY A 103 22.13 -15.19 7.04
N ASP A 104 23.15 -16.04 7.11
CA ASP A 104 23.19 -17.19 8.00
C ASP A 104 23.17 -16.76 9.48
N PRO A 105 22.15 -17.14 10.27
CA PRO A 105 22.07 -16.82 11.69
C PRO A 105 23.20 -17.40 12.55
N ASN A 106 23.89 -18.44 12.08
CA ASN A 106 25.02 -19.06 12.80
C ASN A 106 26.38 -18.45 12.41
N ALA A 107 26.41 -17.51 11.46
CA ALA A 107 27.64 -16.85 11.07
C ALA A 107 28.07 -15.77 12.08
N SER A 108 29.34 -15.37 12.01
CA SER A 108 29.93 -14.38 12.92
C SER A 108 29.40 -12.96 12.74
N ILE A 109 28.83 -12.65 11.57
CA ILE A 109 28.24 -11.36 11.19
C ILE A 109 26.97 -11.60 10.36
N PRO A 110 26.08 -10.62 10.15
CA PRO A 110 24.76 -10.86 9.54
C PRO A 110 24.70 -10.91 8.01
N THR A 111 25.83 -10.74 7.33
CA THR A 111 25.96 -10.66 5.86
C THR A 111 26.36 -11.94 5.10
N PRO A 112 26.93 -13.00 5.73
CA PRO A 112 27.25 -14.25 5.07
C PRO A 112 26.00 -14.94 4.50
N GLN A 113 26.16 -15.58 3.35
CA GLN A 113 25.06 -16.22 2.64
C GLN A 113 24.49 -17.42 3.43
N PRO A 114 23.18 -17.74 3.29
CA PRO A 114 22.22 -17.14 2.37
C PRO A 114 21.52 -15.91 2.94
N VAL A 115 21.59 -14.78 2.22
CA VAL A 115 20.88 -13.55 2.57
C VAL A 115 19.46 -13.60 2.02
N ILE A 116 18.50 -13.73 2.93
CA ILE A 116 17.07 -13.77 2.63
C ILE A 116 16.30 -12.81 3.53
N MET A 117 15.12 -12.40 3.10
CA MET A 117 14.23 -11.55 3.90
C MET A 117 13.66 -12.39 5.05
N ARG A 118 13.94 -12.01 6.30
CA ARG A 118 13.54 -12.75 7.52
C ARG A 118 12.72 -11.86 8.47
N PRO A 119 11.78 -12.44 9.23
CA PRO A 119 11.11 -11.72 10.32
C PRO A 119 12.10 -11.40 11.44
N MET A 120 12.03 -10.18 11.97
CA MET A 120 12.88 -9.65 13.04
C MET A 120 12.08 -9.51 14.33
N PHE A 121 12.73 -9.06 15.42
CA PHE A 121 12.11 -8.93 16.75
C PHE A 121 10.78 -8.15 16.75
N GLY A 122 10.63 -7.13 15.90
CA GLY A 122 9.38 -6.36 15.77
C GLY A 122 8.18 -7.15 15.23
N ALA A 123 8.39 -8.35 14.68
CA ALA A 123 7.35 -9.26 14.22
C ALA A 123 6.93 -10.30 15.26
N PHE A 124 7.72 -10.54 16.31
CA PHE A 124 7.47 -11.63 17.25
C PHE A 124 6.66 -11.20 18.49
N GLY A 125 5.94 -12.16 19.08
CA GLY A 125 5.20 -11.98 20.33
C GLY A 125 4.20 -10.82 20.28
N LYS A 126 4.18 -10.00 21.34
CA LYS A 126 3.31 -8.82 21.42
C LYS A 126 3.89 -7.58 20.72
N ALA A 127 5.13 -7.62 20.23
CA ALA A 127 5.77 -6.50 19.54
C ALA A 127 4.99 -6.14 18.27
N GLY A 128 4.64 -7.13 17.46
CA GLY A 128 3.85 -6.90 16.23
C GLY A 128 2.50 -6.21 16.50
N SER A 129 1.86 -6.51 17.64
CA SER A 129 0.63 -5.84 18.05
C SER A 129 0.84 -4.40 18.56
N THR A 130 1.93 -4.16 19.29
CA THR A 130 2.28 -2.85 19.86
C THR A 130 2.67 -1.85 18.76
N ASN A 131 3.30 -2.38 17.70
CA ASN A 131 3.83 -1.62 16.56
C ASN A 131 2.79 -1.38 15.45
N SER A 132 1.58 -1.91 15.62
CA SER A 132 0.52 -1.85 14.61
C SER A 132 -0.73 -1.16 15.13
N ILE A 133 -1.49 -0.59 14.20
CA ILE A 133 -2.79 0.01 14.46
C ILE A 133 -3.84 -0.78 13.65
N ALA A 134 -4.93 -1.16 14.32
CA ALA A 134 -6.14 -1.64 13.66
C ALA A 134 -7.06 -0.45 13.39
N PHE A 135 -7.39 -0.24 12.12
CA PHE A 135 -8.31 0.81 11.70
C PHE A 135 -9.73 0.25 11.57
N MET A 136 -10.68 0.87 12.26
CA MET A 136 -12.09 0.46 12.19
C MET A 136 -12.96 1.59 11.65
N LYS A 137 -13.93 1.22 10.81
CA LYS A 137 -15.08 2.07 10.46
C LYS A 137 -16.13 1.86 11.54
N GLY A 138 -16.73 2.94 12.05
CA GLY A 138 -17.62 2.83 13.20
C GLY A 138 -18.82 1.91 12.96
N CYS A 139 -19.13 1.10 13.97
CA CYS A 139 -20.20 0.09 13.98
C CYS A 139 -21.29 0.54 14.96
N GLN A 140 -22.56 0.38 14.59
CA GLN A 140 -23.70 0.61 15.48
C GLN A 140 -23.78 -0.48 16.57
N PRO A 141 -24.24 -0.19 17.81
CA PRO A 141 -24.25 -1.17 18.91
C PRO A 141 -25.18 -2.38 18.73
N HIS A 142 -26.11 -2.36 17.76
CA HIS A 142 -27.27 -3.27 17.74
C HIS A 142 -27.06 -4.60 16.98
N PHE A 143 -25.83 -4.94 16.57
CA PHE A 143 -25.54 -6.16 15.79
C PHE A 143 -24.47 -7.06 16.42
N LEU A 144 -24.42 -7.12 17.76
CA LEU A 144 -23.43 -7.90 18.51
C LEU A 144 -23.96 -9.23 19.07
N VAL A 145 -25.08 -9.73 18.55
CA VAL A 145 -25.57 -11.08 18.83
C VAL A 145 -25.60 -11.83 17.50
N TYR A 146 -24.94 -13.00 17.47
CA TYR A 146 -24.74 -13.92 16.35
C TYR A 146 -23.46 -13.74 15.53
N GLY A 147 -22.41 -14.37 16.06
CA GLY A 147 -21.65 -15.34 15.25
C GLY A 147 -20.37 -14.79 14.61
N LEU A 148 -19.27 -14.79 15.37
CA LEU A 148 -17.90 -15.02 14.85
C LEU A 148 -16.90 -15.24 16.01
N SER A 149 -17.26 -16.07 16.98
CA SER A 149 -16.30 -16.63 17.93
C SER A 149 -15.65 -17.87 17.29
N GLN A 150 -14.48 -17.72 16.63
CA GLN A 150 -13.36 -18.71 16.67
C GLN A 150 -12.23 -18.56 15.63
N LYS A 151 -12.18 -17.57 14.73
CA LYS A 151 -11.10 -17.51 13.69
C LYS A 151 -10.14 -16.31 13.71
N LEU A 152 -10.13 -15.49 14.75
CA LEU A 152 -9.42 -14.20 14.75
C LEU A 152 -8.12 -14.13 15.58
N LEU A 153 -7.57 -15.27 16.00
CA LEU A 153 -6.39 -15.32 16.88
C LEU A 153 -5.09 -15.82 16.23
N SER A 154 -4.99 -15.91 14.91
CA SER A 154 -3.73 -16.34 14.30
C SER A 154 -3.31 -15.50 13.08
N HIS A 155 -2.12 -14.92 13.22
CA HIS A 155 -1.17 -14.43 12.21
C HIS A 155 -1.49 -13.18 11.37
N ASP A 156 -0.66 -12.15 11.59
CA ASP A 156 0.00 -11.24 10.63
C ASP A 156 -0.78 -10.61 9.47
N THR A 157 -2.10 -10.56 9.56
CA THR A 157 -2.91 -10.03 8.46
C THR A 157 -3.46 -8.65 8.81
N PHE A 158 -3.22 -7.67 7.92
CA PHE A 158 -3.95 -6.41 7.88
C PHE A 158 -5.41 -6.72 7.52
N LEU A 159 -6.24 -6.97 8.55
CA LEU A 159 -7.66 -7.24 8.39
C LEU A 159 -8.41 -5.91 8.34
N ILE A 160 -8.78 -5.48 7.14
CA ILE A 160 -9.96 -4.61 7.00
C ILE A 160 -11.16 -5.55 7.15
N LEU A 161 -11.80 -5.54 8.32
CA LEU A 161 -13.10 -6.19 8.50
C LEU A 161 -14.10 -5.47 7.60
N LYS A 162 -14.32 -5.99 6.39
CA LYS A 162 -15.45 -5.59 5.55
C LYS A 162 -16.67 -6.35 6.05
N HIS A 163 -17.45 -5.73 6.91
CA HIS A 163 -18.86 -6.08 7.01
C HIS A 163 -19.65 -5.02 6.24
N GLU A 164 -20.45 -5.48 5.28
CA GLU A 164 -21.44 -4.66 4.58
C GLU A 164 -22.53 -4.30 5.58
N THR A 165 -22.54 -3.06 6.09
CA THR A 165 -23.72 -2.16 6.27
C THR A 165 -23.43 -0.98 7.22
N MET A 166 -23.68 0.22 6.68
CA MET A 166 -24.15 1.50 7.23
C MET A 166 -23.79 2.03 8.66
N TYR A 167 -23.10 3.19 8.63
CA TYR A 167 -23.17 4.44 9.43
C TYR A 167 -23.24 4.42 10.99
N ALA A 168 -22.11 4.73 11.63
CA ALA A 168 -21.91 5.88 12.55
C ALA A 168 -20.43 5.98 12.92
N GLN A 169 -19.78 7.12 12.70
CA GLN A 169 -18.31 7.24 12.65
C GLN A 169 -17.61 7.28 14.03
N GLN A 170 -18.38 7.38 15.11
CA GLN A 170 -17.89 7.48 16.50
C GLN A 170 -18.18 6.24 17.37
N ALA A 171 -19.18 5.44 17.00
CA ALA A 171 -19.75 4.41 17.89
C ALA A 171 -18.86 3.18 18.16
N ALA A 172 -17.80 2.95 17.38
CA ALA A 172 -16.87 1.83 17.62
C ALA A 172 -15.89 2.06 18.78
N MET A 173 -15.56 3.32 19.09
CA MET A 173 -14.80 3.60 20.32
C MET A 173 -15.71 3.50 21.55
N ASP A 174 -16.98 3.86 21.41
CA ASP A 174 -17.97 3.84 22.49
C ASP A 174 -18.32 2.41 22.94
N CYS A 175 -18.22 1.41 22.05
CA CYS A 175 -18.49 0.00 22.35
C CYS A 175 -17.31 -0.79 22.96
N ASP A 176 -16.22 -0.14 23.39
CA ASP A 176 -14.99 -0.76 23.92
C ASP A 176 -14.58 -2.09 23.23
N ILE A 177 -14.58 -2.06 21.90
CA ILE A 177 -14.37 -3.24 21.06
C ILE A 177 -12.99 -3.87 21.31
N LYS A 178 -12.02 -3.05 21.73
CA LYS A 178 -10.68 -3.52 22.10
C LYS A 178 -10.76 -4.51 23.27
N THR A 179 -11.53 -4.19 24.31
CA THR A 179 -11.74 -5.08 25.46
C THR A 179 -12.61 -6.27 25.07
N LEU A 180 -13.69 -6.03 24.31
CA LEU A 180 -14.61 -7.08 23.89
C LEU A 180 -13.93 -8.20 23.09
N TYR A 181 -13.01 -7.85 22.19
CA TYR A 181 -12.27 -8.82 21.38
C TYR A 181 -10.86 -9.12 21.90
N GLY A 182 -10.49 -8.65 23.09
CA GLY A 182 -9.17 -8.89 23.69
C GLY A 182 -8.00 -8.41 22.83
N LEU A 183 -8.17 -7.32 22.08
CA LEU A 183 -7.18 -6.83 21.13
C LEU A 183 -5.98 -6.19 21.84
N HIS A 184 -4.80 -6.75 21.61
CA HIS A 184 -3.54 -6.14 22.05
C HIS A 184 -3.11 -4.94 21.18
N LYS A 185 -3.59 -4.87 19.92
CA LYS A 185 -3.28 -3.78 18.99
C LYS A 185 -3.92 -2.46 19.42
N LYS A 186 -3.29 -1.34 19.06
CA LYS A 186 -3.93 -0.02 19.13
C LYS A 186 -5.10 0.00 18.14
N VAL A 187 -6.26 0.48 18.56
CA VAL A 187 -7.43 0.64 17.70
C VAL A 187 -7.63 2.13 17.42
N LYS A 188 -7.79 2.50 16.16
CA LYS A 188 -8.12 3.87 15.74
C LYS A 188 -9.32 3.86 14.81
N SER A 189 -10.17 4.87 14.93
CA SER A 189 -11.27 5.06 13.99
C SER A 189 -10.74 5.69 12.69
N VAL A 190 -11.37 5.34 11.57
CA VAL A 190 -11.16 6.09 10.34
C VAL A 190 -12.09 7.30 10.29
N SER A 191 -11.59 8.42 9.79
CA SER A 191 -12.32 9.69 9.73
C SER A 191 -12.27 10.31 8.33
N ASN A 192 -13.05 11.37 8.11
CA ASN A 192 -12.87 12.31 6.99
C ASN A 192 -12.94 11.74 5.56
N VAL A 193 -13.57 10.59 5.33
CA VAL A 193 -13.67 9.98 3.98
C VAL A 193 -14.86 10.44 3.13
N ARG A 194 -15.86 11.10 3.74
CA ARG A 194 -17.17 11.36 3.09
C ARG A 194 -17.23 12.62 2.26
N LYS A 195 -16.30 13.55 2.50
CA LYS A 195 -16.20 14.85 1.81
C LYS A 195 -15.03 14.91 0.83
N LEU A 196 -14.35 13.77 0.62
CA LEU A 196 -13.21 13.70 -0.28
C LEU A 196 -13.66 13.76 -1.74
N THR A 197 -12.90 14.48 -2.53
CA THR A 197 -13.02 14.61 -3.97
C THR A 197 -11.72 14.15 -4.64
N LYS A 198 -11.70 14.13 -5.97
CA LYS A 198 -10.47 13.85 -6.72
C LYS A 198 -9.35 14.84 -6.40
N LEU A 199 -9.68 16.09 -6.07
CA LEU A 199 -8.73 17.16 -5.78
C LEU A 199 -7.91 16.89 -4.50
N ASP A 200 -8.40 16.04 -3.61
CA ASP A 200 -7.69 15.65 -2.39
C ASP A 200 -6.56 14.65 -2.66
N MET A 201 -6.52 14.04 -3.85
CA MET A 201 -5.50 13.06 -4.23
C MET A 201 -4.19 13.76 -4.60
N LYS A 202 -3.19 13.63 -3.72
CA LYS A 202 -1.88 14.30 -3.87
C LYS A 202 -1.24 13.93 -5.21
N LEU A 203 -0.97 14.96 -6.02
CA LEU A 203 -0.32 14.90 -7.34
C LEU A 203 -1.06 14.03 -8.38
N ASN A 204 -2.31 13.68 -8.09
CA ASN A 204 -3.14 12.74 -8.87
C ASN A 204 -4.61 13.21 -8.90
N ASP A 205 -4.80 14.51 -9.07
CA ASP A 205 -6.05 15.28 -8.98
C ASP A 205 -6.69 15.60 -10.35
N ALA A 206 -6.06 15.20 -11.46
CA ALA A 206 -6.57 15.46 -12.80
C ALA A 206 -7.98 14.88 -13.03
N LEU A 207 -8.83 15.68 -13.69
CA LEU A 207 -10.22 15.39 -14.06
C LEU A 207 -10.46 15.66 -15.56
N PRO A 208 -9.81 14.91 -16.47
CA PRO A 208 -10.05 15.06 -17.91
C PRO A 208 -11.46 14.58 -18.31
N ASP A 209 -12.00 15.11 -19.40
CA ASP A 209 -13.21 14.57 -20.05
C ASP A 209 -12.85 13.24 -20.73
N ILE A 210 -13.16 12.13 -20.05
CA ILE A 210 -12.89 10.78 -20.54
C ILE A 210 -14.08 10.28 -21.36
N LYS A 211 -13.81 9.91 -22.62
CA LYS A 211 -14.78 9.20 -23.47
C LYS A 211 -14.22 7.85 -23.88
N VAL A 212 -15.10 6.86 -23.91
CA VAL A 212 -14.78 5.50 -24.35
C VAL A 212 -15.78 5.13 -25.43
N ASP A 213 -15.28 4.81 -26.62
CA ASP A 213 -16.08 4.29 -27.70
C ASP A 213 -16.53 2.84 -27.37
N PRO A 214 -17.84 2.53 -27.40
CA PRO A 214 -18.35 1.23 -26.97
C PRO A 214 -18.07 0.09 -27.94
N GLU A 215 -17.75 0.37 -29.20
CA GLU A 215 -17.50 -0.64 -30.24
C GLU A 215 -16.00 -0.91 -30.40
N THR A 216 -15.19 0.14 -30.41
CA THR A 216 -13.74 0.05 -30.64
C THR A 216 -12.91 0.05 -29.37
N TYR A 217 -13.51 0.40 -28.22
CA TYR A 217 -12.84 0.63 -26.94
C TYR A 217 -11.77 1.72 -26.99
N ALA A 218 -11.80 2.57 -28.01
CA ALA A 218 -10.92 3.73 -28.11
C ALA A 218 -11.21 4.70 -26.95
N VAL A 219 -10.18 4.99 -26.17
CA VAL A 219 -10.28 5.93 -25.04
C VAL A 219 -9.72 7.29 -25.50
N THR A 220 -10.45 8.36 -25.21
CA THR A 220 -9.97 9.73 -25.37
C THR A 220 -10.04 10.49 -24.04
N ALA A 221 -9.11 11.42 -23.85
CA ALA A 221 -9.11 12.38 -22.76
C ALA A 221 -8.97 13.78 -23.35
N ASP A 222 -9.95 14.66 -23.08
CA ASP A 222 -10.00 16.03 -23.63
C ASP A 222 -9.86 16.03 -25.17
N GLY A 223 -10.50 15.06 -25.84
CA GLY A 223 -10.44 14.87 -27.28
C GLY A 223 -9.18 14.17 -27.81
N VAL A 224 -8.18 13.90 -26.98
CA VAL A 224 -6.92 13.26 -27.37
C VAL A 224 -7.00 11.75 -27.18
N HIS A 225 -6.73 10.96 -28.24
CA HIS A 225 -6.72 9.50 -28.16
C HIS A 225 -5.57 8.97 -27.28
N LEU A 226 -5.93 8.17 -26.28
CA LEU A 226 -4.98 7.56 -25.34
C LEU A 226 -4.60 6.16 -25.79
N THR A 227 -3.48 6.06 -26.50
CA THR A 227 -2.88 4.77 -26.86
C THR A 227 -1.39 4.72 -26.51
N CYS A 228 -0.88 3.51 -26.30
CA CYS A 228 0.56 3.27 -26.15
C CYS A 228 0.90 1.81 -26.52
N PRO A 229 2.02 1.57 -27.22
CA PRO A 229 2.42 0.20 -27.54
C PRO A 229 2.74 -0.59 -26.27
N ALA A 230 2.54 -1.91 -26.32
CA ALA A 230 2.96 -2.81 -25.27
C ALA A 230 4.48 -2.80 -25.12
N ALA A 231 4.98 -2.83 -23.88
CA ALA A 231 6.40 -2.96 -23.63
C ALA A 231 6.81 -4.43 -23.72
N THR A 232 7.89 -4.74 -24.43
CA THR A 232 8.42 -6.11 -24.57
C THR A 232 9.25 -6.54 -23.35
N THR A 233 9.80 -5.57 -22.63
CA THR A 233 10.58 -5.79 -21.40
C THR A 233 10.24 -4.74 -20.35
N VAL A 234 10.50 -5.05 -19.08
CA VAL A 234 10.31 -4.13 -17.95
C VAL A 234 11.49 -4.22 -16.98
N PRO A 235 11.91 -3.10 -16.35
CA PRO A 235 12.90 -3.15 -15.28
C PRO A 235 12.32 -3.84 -14.04
N LEU A 236 13.12 -4.01 -12.98
CA LEU A 236 12.69 -4.63 -11.72
C LEU A 236 12.10 -6.03 -11.92
N SER A 237 12.71 -6.81 -12.83
CA SER A 237 12.27 -8.15 -13.21
C SER A 237 13.45 -9.13 -13.23
N ARG A 238 13.92 -9.56 -14.40
CA ARG A 238 14.94 -10.61 -14.62
C ARG A 238 16.24 -10.41 -13.83
N ASN A 239 16.62 -9.17 -13.52
CA ASN A 239 17.85 -8.89 -12.76
C ASN A 239 17.74 -9.19 -11.24
N TYR A 240 16.52 -9.38 -10.71
CA TYR A 240 16.28 -9.38 -9.26
C TYR A 240 15.64 -10.66 -8.74
N PHE A 241 14.95 -11.41 -9.59
CA PHE A 241 14.20 -12.60 -9.21
C PHE A 241 14.84 -13.85 -9.81
N LEU A 242 14.96 -14.89 -8.99
CA LEU A 242 15.46 -16.19 -9.42
C LEU A 242 14.44 -16.93 -10.29
N PHE A 243 13.14 -16.66 -10.07
CA PHE A 243 11.99 -17.18 -10.81
C PHE A 243 10.97 -16.06 -11.07
#